data_AF-A0A0B2UJF4-F1
#
_entry.id   AF-A0A0B2UJF4-F1
#
_cell.length_a   1.000
_cell.length_b   1.000
_cell.length_c   1.000
_cell.angle_alpha   90.00
_cell.angle_beta   90.00
_cell.angle_gamma   90.00
#
_symmetry.space_group_name_H-M   'P 1'
#
loop_
_entity.id
_entity.type
_entity.pdbx_description
1 polymer ?
#
loop_
_entity_poly.entity_id
_entity_poly.type
_entity_poly.pdbx_seq_one_letter_code
_entity_poly.pdbx_strand_id
1 'polypeptide(L)'
;MDIQRIIEGIRSNDAEENTMMIKSIYEHYGLLEYDVIEQIVPSIIYYLWKLPKFTEQKRFVMDLLQHTDHRMRKLVFKYVLDKWEEIQLVRMDKFYFLLKRLLEYYPLNKETIKELFDVTPNVSLKAYIVRCIIERLNDTGKCLDEEVEEFLAMFVSKCAPALLFSTKSLKFRKDIVMKYAKSKEVAKKNRAALYSMIK
;
A
#
# COMPACT_ATOMS: atom_id res chain seq x y z
N MET A 1 -24.07 -7.36 -17.54
CA MET A 1 -24.18 -7.35 -16.07
C MET A 1 -24.80 -6.02 -15.66
N ASP A 2 -25.84 -6.01 -14.83
CA ASP A 2 -26.48 -4.75 -14.38
C ASP A 2 -25.66 -4.15 -13.22
N ILE A 3 -24.89 -3.11 -13.53
CA ILE A 3 -23.93 -2.51 -12.59
C ILE A 3 -24.64 -1.77 -11.45
N GLN A 4 -25.77 -1.11 -11.74
CA GLN A 4 -26.52 -0.40 -10.70
C GLN A 4 -27.09 -1.38 -9.70
N ARG A 5 -27.70 -2.48 -10.17
CA ARG A 5 -28.18 -3.55 -9.30
C ARG A 5 -27.08 -4.12 -8.40
N ILE A 6 -25.87 -4.31 -8.92
CA ILE A 6 -24.72 -4.77 -8.11
C ILE A 6 -24.34 -3.74 -7.06
N ILE A 7 -24.24 -2.47 -7.44
CA ILE A 7 -23.89 -1.38 -6.52
C ILE A 7 -24.92 -1.30 -5.39
N GLU A 8 -26.21 -1.33 -5.72
CA GLU A 8 -27.31 -1.30 -4.76
C GLU A 8 -27.30 -2.53 -3.85
N GLY A 9 -27.16 -3.72 -4.42
CA GLY A 9 -27.14 -4.97 -3.65
C GLY A 9 -25.93 -5.13 -2.74
N ILE A 10 -24.77 -4.53 -3.06
CA ILE A 10 -23.61 -4.45 -2.13
C ILE A 10 -23.88 -3.47 -0.99
N ARG A 11 -24.66 -2.41 -1.25
CA ARG A 11 -24.95 -1.36 -0.29
C ARG A 11 -26.19 -1.65 0.55
N SER A 12 -26.96 -2.67 0.22
CA SER A 12 -28.13 -3.08 0.98
C SER A 12 -27.78 -3.52 2.41
N ASN A 13 -28.81 -3.71 3.24
CA ASN A 13 -28.66 -4.19 4.61
C ASN A 13 -28.76 -5.73 4.71
N ASP A 14 -28.95 -6.41 3.58
CA ASP A 14 -29.03 -7.86 3.50
C ASP A 14 -27.63 -8.45 3.28
N ALA A 15 -27.14 -9.20 4.27
CA ALA A 15 -25.82 -9.81 4.23
C ALA A 15 -25.69 -10.91 3.15
N GLU A 16 -26.78 -11.63 2.87
CA GLU A 16 -26.81 -12.64 1.81
C GLU A 16 -26.74 -11.98 0.44
N GLU A 17 -27.52 -10.91 0.25
CA GLU A 17 -27.49 -10.12 -0.98
C GLU A 17 -26.11 -9.49 -1.22
N ASN A 18 -25.51 -8.87 -0.20
CA ASN A 18 -24.17 -8.31 -0.31
C ASN A 18 -23.17 -9.38 -0.75
N THR A 19 -23.21 -10.56 -0.12
CA THR A 19 -22.31 -11.68 -0.44
C THR A 19 -22.53 -12.19 -1.86
N MET A 20 -23.78 -12.29 -2.30
CA MET A 20 -24.14 -12.72 -3.64
C MET A 20 -23.61 -11.74 -4.70
N MET A 21 -23.75 -10.42 -4.48
CA MET A 21 -23.23 -9.43 -5.42
C MET A 21 -21.71 -9.41 -5.50
N ILE A 22 -21.01 -9.57 -4.36
CA ILE A 22 -19.55 -9.69 -4.34
C ILE A 22 -19.10 -10.94 -5.12
N LYS A 23 -19.75 -12.09 -4.91
CA LYS A 23 -19.43 -13.31 -5.67
C LYS A 23 -19.68 -13.14 -7.17
N SER A 24 -20.78 -12.47 -7.54
CA SER A 24 -21.09 -12.16 -8.93
C SER A 24 -19.99 -11.32 -9.59
N ILE A 25 -19.42 -10.33 -8.87
CA ILE A 25 -18.26 -9.57 -9.35
C ILE A 25 -17.09 -10.51 -9.62
N TYR A 26 -16.79 -11.44 -8.71
CA TYR A 26 -15.65 -12.36 -8.88
C TYR A 26 -15.83 -13.29 -10.08
N GLU A 27 -17.02 -13.87 -10.24
CA GLU A 27 -17.35 -14.79 -11.34
C GLU A 27 -17.25 -14.12 -12.72
N HIS A 28 -17.59 -12.83 -12.79
CA HIS A 28 -17.64 -12.08 -14.05
C HIS A 28 -16.47 -11.11 -14.20
N TYR A 29 -15.50 -11.09 -13.28
CA TYR A 29 -14.45 -10.08 -13.23
C TYR A 29 -13.65 -9.97 -14.53
N GLY A 30 -13.34 -11.11 -15.15
CA GLY A 30 -12.59 -11.18 -16.42
C GLY A 30 -13.29 -10.49 -17.59
N LEU A 31 -14.60 -10.26 -17.49
CA LEU A 31 -15.42 -9.59 -18.50
C LEU A 31 -15.63 -8.10 -18.22
N LEU A 32 -15.15 -7.60 -17.07
CA LEU A 32 -15.36 -6.20 -16.69
C LEU A 32 -14.34 -5.29 -17.34
N GLU A 33 -14.86 -4.24 -17.97
CA GLU A 33 -14.08 -3.11 -18.46
C GLU A 33 -13.60 -2.23 -17.30
N TYR A 34 -12.58 -1.41 -17.58
CA TYR A 34 -11.91 -0.64 -16.53
C TYR A 34 -12.81 0.41 -15.87
N ASP A 35 -13.65 1.06 -16.67
CA ASP A 35 -14.66 2.03 -16.24
C ASP A 35 -15.72 1.40 -15.33
N VAL A 36 -16.12 0.16 -15.61
CA VAL A 36 -17.02 -0.61 -14.76
C VAL A 36 -16.34 -0.95 -13.44
N ILE A 37 -15.08 -1.37 -13.48
CA ILE A 37 -14.29 -1.64 -12.26
C ILE A 37 -14.19 -0.37 -11.40
N GLU A 38 -13.94 0.79 -12.01
CA GLU A 38 -13.87 2.07 -11.32
C GLU A 38 -15.20 2.43 -10.62
N GLN A 39 -16.35 2.15 -11.26
CA GLN A 39 -17.67 2.39 -10.68
C GLN A 39 -17.99 1.51 -9.46
N ILE A 40 -17.51 0.26 -9.43
CA ILE A 40 -17.82 -0.69 -8.34
C ILE A 40 -16.88 -0.57 -7.14
N VAL A 41 -15.67 -0.04 -7.32
CA VAL A 41 -14.65 0.11 -6.25
C VAL A 41 -15.18 0.81 -4.99
N PRO A 42 -15.92 1.93 -5.06
CA PRO A 42 -16.49 2.57 -3.88
C PRO A 42 -17.39 1.63 -3.07
N SER A 43 -18.19 0.79 -3.74
CA SER A 43 -19.10 -0.16 -3.09
C SER A 43 -18.36 -1.34 -2.47
N ILE A 44 -17.32 -1.85 -3.14
CA ILE A 44 -16.42 -2.89 -2.59
C ILE A 44 -15.75 -2.39 -1.30
N ILE A 45 -15.25 -1.16 -1.30
CA ILE A 45 -14.63 -0.53 -0.13
C ILE A 45 -15.65 -0.29 0.98
N TYR A 46 -16.86 0.14 0.63
CA TYR A 46 -17.95 0.29 1.58
C TYR A 46 -18.35 -1.05 2.23
N TYR A 47 -18.33 -2.14 1.46
CA TYR A 47 -18.57 -3.47 2.01
C TYR A 47 -17.52 -3.86 3.06
N LEU A 48 -16.23 -3.67 2.75
CA LEU A 48 -15.16 -3.84 3.75
C LEU A 48 -15.40 -2.98 5.00
N TRP A 49 -15.82 -1.73 4.81
CA TRP A 49 -16.15 -0.81 5.90
C TRP A 49 -17.25 -1.38 6.81
N LYS A 50 -18.33 -1.91 6.23
CA LYS A 50 -19.50 -2.48 6.93
C LYS A 50 -19.20 -3.75 7.71
N LEU A 51 -18.29 -4.61 7.22
CA LEU A 51 -18.02 -5.91 7.84
C LEU A 51 -17.69 -5.76 9.34
N PRO A 52 -18.38 -6.48 10.25
CA PRO A 52 -18.30 -6.24 11.69
C PRO A 52 -17.04 -6.85 12.32
N LYS A 53 -16.65 -8.08 11.92
CA LYS A 53 -15.54 -8.80 12.57
C LYS A 53 -14.25 -8.67 11.77
N PHE A 54 -13.12 -8.49 12.45
CA PHE A 54 -11.81 -8.38 11.81
C PHE A 54 -11.43 -9.64 11.01
N THR A 55 -11.85 -10.82 11.46
CA THR A 55 -11.64 -12.09 10.72
C THR A 55 -12.35 -12.08 9.36
N GLU A 56 -13.58 -11.56 9.30
CA GLU A 56 -14.36 -11.46 8.06
C GLU A 56 -13.77 -10.39 7.14
N GLN A 57 -13.32 -9.26 7.70
CA GLN A 57 -12.63 -8.20 6.97
C GLN A 57 -11.35 -8.72 6.32
N LYS A 58 -10.51 -9.46 7.06
CA LYS A 58 -9.30 -10.09 6.52
C LYS A 58 -9.62 -11.08 5.41
N ARG A 59 -10.59 -11.98 5.63
CA ARG A 59 -11.02 -12.95 4.62
C ARG A 59 -11.46 -12.25 3.34
N PHE A 60 -12.32 -11.24 3.45
CA PHE A 60 -12.78 -10.46 2.31
C PHE A 60 -11.63 -9.80 1.53
N VAL A 61 -10.67 -9.18 2.23
CA VAL A 61 -9.49 -8.58 1.58
C VAL A 61 -8.68 -9.65 0.83
N MET A 62 -8.45 -10.82 1.42
CA MET A 62 -7.72 -11.90 0.74
C MET A 62 -8.48 -12.42 -0.48
N ASP A 63 -9.79 -12.64 -0.34
CA ASP A 63 -10.65 -13.11 -1.43
C ASP A 63 -10.67 -12.10 -2.59
N LEU A 64 -10.81 -10.80 -2.29
CA LEU A 64 -10.79 -9.73 -3.28
C LEU A 64 -9.48 -9.76 -4.08
N LEU A 65 -8.33 -9.89 -3.41
CA LEU A 65 -7.03 -9.86 -4.07
C LEU A 65 -6.73 -11.14 -4.85
N GLN A 66 -7.28 -12.28 -4.43
CA GLN A 66 -7.18 -13.55 -5.13
C GLN A 66 -8.01 -13.59 -6.42
N HIS A 67 -9.20 -12.99 -6.42
CA HIS A 67 -10.14 -13.06 -7.54
C HIS A 67 -10.04 -11.87 -8.51
N THR A 68 -9.18 -10.89 -8.24
CA THR A 68 -9.04 -9.69 -9.08
C THR A 68 -7.59 -9.47 -9.53
N ASP A 69 -7.43 -8.72 -10.62
CA ASP A 69 -6.12 -8.44 -11.22
C ASP A 69 -5.57 -7.06 -10.79
N HIS A 70 -4.48 -6.65 -11.43
CA HIS A 70 -3.82 -5.37 -11.16
C HIS A 70 -4.72 -4.14 -11.37
N ARG A 71 -5.76 -4.20 -12.21
CA ARG A 71 -6.67 -3.09 -12.49
C ARG A 71 -7.48 -2.72 -11.25
N MET A 72 -8.16 -3.70 -10.66
CA MET A 72 -8.88 -3.54 -9.39
C MET A 72 -7.94 -3.12 -8.27
N ARG A 73 -6.79 -3.80 -8.12
CA ARG A 73 -5.82 -3.49 -7.05
C ARG A 73 -5.35 -2.04 -7.10
N LYS A 74 -5.04 -1.53 -8.29
CA LYS A 74 -4.62 -0.14 -8.50
C LYS A 74 -5.74 0.85 -8.15
N LEU A 75 -6.97 0.59 -8.61
CA LEU A 75 -8.13 1.46 -8.33
C LEU A 75 -8.51 1.46 -6.85
N VAL A 76 -8.53 0.29 -6.20
CA VAL A 76 -8.75 0.14 -4.76
C VAL A 76 -7.67 0.88 -3.97
N PHE A 77 -6.40 0.72 -4.34
CA PHE A 77 -5.29 1.42 -3.69
C PHE A 77 -5.47 2.93 -3.79
N LYS A 78 -5.67 3.47 -5.00
CA LYS A 78 -5.89 4.90 -5.22
C LYS A 78 -7.10 5.41 -4.44
N TYR A 79 -8.24 4.72 -4.52
CA TYR A 79 -9.46 5.12 -3.83
C TYR A 79 -9.26 5.20 -2.31
N VAL A 80 -8.57 4.23 -1.70
CA VAL A 80 -8.29 4.24 -0.25
C VAL A 80 -7.35 5.39 0.13
N LEU A 81 -6.36 5.71 -0.70
CA LEU A 81 -5.50 6.87 -0.47
C LEU A 81 -6.27 8.18 -0.55
N ASP A 82 -7.12 8.34 -1.59
CA ASP A 82 -7.93 9.54 -1.80
C ASP A 82 -8.93 9.76 -0.65
N LYS A 83 -9.43 8.68 -0.07
CA LYS A 83 -10.41 8.68 1.03
C LYS A 83 -9.80 8.57 2.42
N TRP A 84 -8.48 8.58 2.54
CA TRP A 84 -7.81 8.26 3.79
C TRP A 84 -8.25 9.14 4.97
N GLU A 85 -8.36 10.45 4.76
CA GLU A 85 -8.77 11.41 5.79
C GLU A 85 -10.24 11.27 6.22
N GLU A 86 -11.08 10.66 5.37
CA GLU A 86 -12.51 10.44 5.65
C GLU A 86 -12.72 9.16 6.50
N ILE A 87 -11.70 8.32 6.66
CA ILE A 87 -11.79 7.06 7.42
C ILE A 87 -11.70 7.36 8.92
N GLN A 88 -12.77 7.06 9.64
CA GLN A 88 -12.77 7.14 11.11
C GLN A 88 -11.70 6.24 11.74
N LEU A 89 -11.02 6.73 12.77
CA LEU A 89 -9.93 6.02 13.46
C LEU A 89 -10.30 4.58 13.86
N VAL A 90 -11.50 4.38 14.41
CA VAL A 90 -12.01 3.06 14.84
C VAL A 90 -12.21 2.05 13.70
N ARG A 91 -12.14 2.51 12.44
CA ARG A 91 -12.27 1.69 11.24
C ARG A 91 -10.93 1.54 10.50
N MET A 92 -9.84 2.17 10.93
CA MET A 92 -8.59 2.22 10.14
C MET A 92 -7.87 0.88 10.00
N ASP A 93 -7.92 -0.02 11.00
CA ASP A 93 -7.13 -1.26 11.02
C ASP A 93 -7.33 -2.14 9.78
N LYS A 94 -8.58 -2.25 9.29
CA LYS A 94 -8.89 -3.02 8.09
C LYS A 94 -8.33 -2.39 6.82
N PHE A 95 -8.24 -1.07 6.77
CA PHE A 95 -7.67 -0.34 5.64
C PHE A 95 -6.15 -0.36 5.66
N TYR A 96 -5.51 -0.30 6.83
CA TYR A 96 -4.09 -0.62 6.96
C TYR A 96 -3.80 -2.04 6.47
N PHE A 97 -4.58 -3.03 6.90
CA PHE A 97 -4.43 -4.41 6.41
C PHE A 97 -4.59 -4.51 4.88
N LEU A 98 -5.63 -3.89 4.31
CA LEU A 98 -5.85 -3.83 2.87
C LEU A 98 -4.66 -3.20 2.13
N LEU A 99 -4.17 -2.05 2.58
CA LEU A 99 -3.01 -1.39 1.98
C LEU A 99 -1.76 -2.27 2.05
N LYS A 100 -1.47 -2.89 3.20
CA LYS A 100 -0.33 -3.82 3.33
C LYS A 100 -0.41 -4.94 2.30
N ARG A 101 -1.58 -5.55 2.13
CA ARG A 101 -1.79 -6.63 1.15
C ARG A 101 -1.73 -6.14 -0.30
N LEU A 102 -2.26 -4.97 -0.60
CA LEU A 102 -2.13 -4.38 -1.94
C LEU A 102 -0.68 -4.12 -2.31
N LEU A 103 0.11 -3.60 -1.36
CA LEU A 103 1.53 -3.33 -1.58
C LEU A 103 2.31 -4.60 -1.93
N GLU A 104 1.92 -5.79 -1.41
CA GLU A 104 2.57 -7.07 -1.72
C GLU A 104 2.62 -7.40 -3.23
N TYR A 105 1.71 -6.84 -4.02
CA TYR A 105 1.64 -7.05 -5.47
C TYR A 105 2.46 -6.04 -6.30
N TYR A 106 3.00 -4.98 -5.68
CA TYR A 106 3.84 -4.03 -6.39
C TYR A 106 5.28 -4.57 -6.52
N PRO A 107 5.90 -4.44 -7.71
CA PRO A 107 7.30 -4.81 -7.88
C PRO A 107 8.21 -3.92 -7.02
N LEU A 108 9.31 -4.50 -6.54
CA LEU A 108 10.28 -3.83 -5.69
C LEU A 108 11.47 -3.28 -6.51
N ASN A 109 11.16 -2.59 -7.61
CA ASN A 109 12.16 -1.84 -8.39
C ASN A 109 12.15 -0.36 -7.97
N LYS A 110 13.20 0.37 -8.37
CA LYS A 110 13.44 1.76 -7.97
C LYS A 110 12.27 2.68 -8.34
N GLU A 111 11.75 2.58 -9.56
CA GLU A 111 10.70 3.44 -10.10
C GLU A 111 9.42 3.28 -9.27
N THR A 112 9.03 2.03 -9.02
CA THR A 112 7.82 1.71 -8.25
C THR A 112 7.95 2.15 -6.80
N ILE A 113 9.10 1.90 -6.16
CA ILE A 113 9.34 2.31 -4.78
C ILE A 113 9.28 3.83 -4.66
N LYS A 114 9.90 4.55 -5.61
CA LYS A 114 9.85 6.00 -5.66
C LYS A 114 8.42 6.53 -5.76
N GLU A 115 7.63 6.01 -6.69
CA GLU A 115 6.21 6.39 -6.84
C GLU A 115 5.43 6.15 -5.54
N LEU A 116 5.62 4.99 -4.91
CA LEU A 116 4.92 4.65 -3.66
C LEU A 116 5.34 5.54 -2.48
N PHE A 117 6.58 6.01 -2.43
CA PHE A 117 7.04 6.91 -1.36
C PHE A 117 6.46 8.32 -1.51
N ASP A 118 6.02 8.69 -2.72
CA ASP A 118 5.45 10.00 -3.04
C ASP A 118 3.93 10.00 -3.27
N VAL A 119 3.28 8.84 -3.13
CA VAL A 119 1.87 8.64 -3.48
C VAL A 119 0.86 9.44 -2.64
N THR A 120 1.27 9.96 -1.48
CA THR A 120 0.39 10.74 -0.61
C THR A 120 1.16 11.86 0.10
N PRO A 121 0.57 13.05 0.29
CA PRO A 121 1.14 14.09 1.15
C PRO A 121 0.96 13.79 2.65
N ASN A 122 0.05 12.88 3.04
CA ASN A 122 -0.16 12.53 4.44
C ASN A 122 1.08 11.81 5.00
N VAL A 123 1.76 12.44 5.97
CA VAL A 123 3.03 11.94 6.51
C VAL A 123 2.86 10.61 7.26
N SER A 124 1.76 10.42 7.99
CA SER A 124 1.51 9.20 8.76
C SER A 124 1.26 7.99 7.85
N LEU A 125 0.44 8.18 6.81
CA LEU A 125 0.19 7.17 5.80
C LEU A 125 1.44 6.89 4.97
N LYS A 126 2.17 7.94 4.58
CA LYS A 126 3.48 7.80 3.92
C LYS A 126 4.45 6.97 4.77
N ALA A 127 4.55 7.25 6.07
CA ALA A 127 5.40 6.50 6.99
C ALA A 127 5.01 5.02 7.07
N TYR A 128 3.71 4.73 7.04
CA TYR A 128 3.18 3.37 6.99
C TYR A 128 3.57 2.65 5.69
N ILE A 129 3.33 3.27 4.54
CA ILE A 129 3.66 2.72 3.22
C ILE A 129 5.16 2.45 3.13
N VAL A 130 6.00 3.43 3.49
CA VAL A 130 7.46 3.27 3.54
C VAL A 130 7.84 2.08 4.40
N ARG A 131 7.30 1.97 5.62
CA ARG A 131 7.58 0.84 6.51
C ARG A 131 7.22 -0.50 5.87
N CYS A 132 6.04 -0.63 5.26
CA CYS A 132 5.62 -1.86 4.60
C CYS A 132 6.54 -2.25 3.44
N ILE A 133 7.01 -1.28 2.66
CA ILE A 133 7.97 -1.55 1.58
C ILE A 133 9.34 -1.95 2.13
N ILE A 134 9.83 -1.28 3.18
CA ILE A 134 11.09 -1.66 3.83
C ILE A 134 11.01 -3.06 4.46
N GLU A 135 9.91 -3.40 5.14
CA GLU A 135 9.64 -4.76 5.65
C GLU A 135 9.77 -5.79 4.52
N ARG A 136 9.04 -5.57 3.41
CA ARG A 136 9.09 -6.47 2.25
C ARG A 136 10.49 -6.63 1.66
N LEU A 137 11.23 -5.52 1.52
CA LEU A 137 12.61 -5.57 1.02
C LEU A 137 13.50 -6.46 1.91
N ASN A 138 13.38 -6.35 3.23
CA ASN A 138 14.14 -7.19 4.17
C ASN A 138 13.70 -8.66 4.10
N ASP A 139 12.40 -8.92 3.97
CA ASP A 139 11.86 -10.29 3.88
C ASP A 139 12.30 -11.02 2.61
N THR A 140 12.67 -10.30 1.53
CA THR A 140 13.17 -10.97 0.32
C THR A 140 14.48 -11.71 0.53
N GLY A 141 15.24 -11.42 1.60
CA GLY A 141 16.54 -12.04 1.89
C GLY A 141 17.61 -11.83 0.81
N LYS A 142 17.31 -11.05 -0.23
CA LYS A 142 18.20 -10.79 -1.36
C LYS A 142 19.03 -9.54 -1.09
N CYS A 143 20.22 -9.50 -1.66
CA CYS A 143 20.93 -8.25 -1.80
C CYS A 143 20.07 -7.29 -2.62
N LEU A 144 19.85 -6.09 -2.09
CA LEU A 144 19.19 -5.02 -2.82
C LEU A 144 19.92 -4.79 -4.14
N ASP A 145 19.15 -4.63 -5.20
CA ASP A 145 19.69 -4.10 -6.46
C ASP A 145 20.35 -2.73 -6.20
N GLU A 146 21.43 -2.44 -6.93
CA GLU A 146 22.21 -1.22 -6.73
C GLU A 146 21.37 0.04 -6.87
N GLU A 147 20.48 0.10 -7.85
CA GLU A 147 19.67 1.29 -8.09
C GLU A 147 18.66 1.53 -6.97
N VAL A 148 18.10 0.44 -6.42
CA VAL A 148 17.21 0.48 -5.25
C VAL A 148 18.00 0.93 -4.01
N GLU A 149 19.20 0.38 -3.81
CA GLU A 149 20.08 0.73 -2.69
C GLU A 149 20.48 2.22 -2.74
N GLU A 150 20.87 2.72 -3.91
CA GLU A 150 21.18 4.14 -4.12
C GLU A 150 19.96 5.05 -3.88
N PHE A 151 18.80 4.66 -4.38
CA PHE A 151 17.56 5.42 -4.17
C PHE A 151 17.21 5.51 -2.68
N LEU A 152 17.27 4.38 -1.96
CA LEU A 152 16.95 4.35 -0.54
C LEU A 152 17.95 5.15 0.29
N ALA A 153 19.25 5.09 -0.01
CA ALA A 153 20.26 5.92 0.65
C ALA A 153 20.04 7.41 0.38
N MET A 154 19.72 7.79 -0.87
CA MET A 154 19.32 9.16 -1.22
C MET A 154 18.08 9.59 -0.42
N PHE A 155 17.05 8.74 -0.35
CA PHE A 155 15.83 9.02 0.41
C PHE A 155 16.13 9.25 1.90
N VAL A 156 16.87 8.33 2.55
CA VAL A 156 17.25 8.47 3.97
C VAL A 156 18.06 9.75 4.20
N SER A 157 18.87 10.19 3.24
CA SER A 157 19.67 11.42 3.38
C SER A 157 18.82 12.70 3.46
N LYS A 158 17.59 12.68 2.93
CA LYS A 158 16.73 13.87 2.79
C LYS A 158 15.37 13.77 3.46
N CYS A 159 14.93 12.57 3.86
CA CYS A 159 13.57 12.38 4.37
C CYS A 159 13.36 13.04 5.75
N ALA A 160 12.10 13.38 6.03
CA ALA A 160 11.71 13.95 7.31
C ALA A 160 12.00 12.98 8.47
N PRO A 161 12.28 13.48 9.69
CA PRO A 161 12.61 12.62 10.83
C PRO A 161 11.59 11.52 11.15
N ALA A 162 10.30 11.76 10.88
CA ALA A 162 9.24 10.76 11.07
C ALA A 162 9.42 9.51 10.17
N LEU A 163 9.96 9.69 8.95
CA LEU A 163 10.16 8.61 7.99
C LEU A 163 11.45 7.81 8.25
N LEU A 164 12.44 8.40 8.94
CA LEU A 164 13.68 7.72 9.29
C LEU A 164 13.44 6.46 10.13
N PHE A 165 12.45 6.47 11.02
CA PHE A 165 12.11 5.32 11.85
C PHE A 165 11.76 4.08 11.03
N SER A 166 11.07 4.27 9.90
CA SER A 166 10.68 3.20 8.98
C SER A 166 11.84 2.61 8.19
N THR A 167 13.03 3.22 8.23
CA THR A 167 14.21 2.81 7.42
C THR A 167 15.32 2.15 8.22
N LYS A 168 15.18 2.06 9.56
CA LYS A 168 16.27 1.65 10.48
C LYS A 168 16.85 0.25 10.22
N SER A 169 16.05 -0.66 9.69
CA SER A 169 16.48 -2.03 9.41
C SER A 169 17.29 -2.16 8.11
N LEU A 170 17.33 -1.12 7.29
CA LEU A 170 18.07 -1.16 6.03
C LEU A 170 19.57 -1.31 6.26
N LYS A 171 20.18 -2.07 5.36
CA LYS A 171 21.61 -2.27 5.30
C LYS A 171 22.09 -2.00 3.89
N PHE A 172 23.13 -1.18 3.76
CA PHE A 172 23.66 -0.68 2.51
C PHE A 172 25.17 -0.90 2.40
N ARG A 173 25.68 -1.02 1.18
CA ARG A 173 27.13 -1.01 0.91
C ARG A 173 27.74 0.32 1.35
N LYS A 174 28.95 0.24 1.90
CA LYS A 174 29.66 1.38 2.50
C LYS A 174 29.84 2.53 1.52
N ASP A 175 30.26 2.25 0.29
CA ASP A 175 30.48 3.24 -0.76
C ASP A 175 29.21 4.06 -1.08
N ILE A 176 28.05 3.40 -1.20
CA ILE A 176 26.75 4.05 -1.38
C ILE A 176 26.42 4.96 -0.19
N VAL A 177 26.59 4.47 1.04
CA VAL A 177 26.36 5.28 2.24
C VAL A 177 27.25 6.51 2.25
N MET A 178 28.56 6.35 1.97
CA MET A 178 29.52 7.44 1.98
C MET A 178 29.22 8.50 0.92
N LYS A 179 28.67 8.10 -0.24
CA LYS A 179 28.25 9.01 -1.33
C LYS A 179 27.25 10.05 -0.82
N TYR A 180 26.27 9.63 0.00
CA TYR A 180 25.22 10.51 0.50
C TYR A 180 25.56 11.14 1.87
N ALA A 181 26.14 10.39 2.80
CA ALA A 181 26.38 10.86 4.17
C ALA A 181 27.42 12.00 4.28
N LYS A 182 28.37 12.07 3.34
CA LYS A 182 29.43 13.10 3.30
C LYS A 182 28.93 14.48 2.85
N SER A 183 27.74 14.58 2.27
CA SER A 183 27.20 15.88 1.88
C SER A 183 26.96 16.77 3.10
N LYS A 184 27.37 18.03 2.99
CA LYS A 184 27.18 19.04 4.05
C LYS A 184 25.70 19.37 4.28
N GLU A 185 24.87 19.20 3.26
CA GLU A 185 23.43 19.48 3.29
C GLU A 185 22.62 18.45 4.08
N VAL A 186 23.19 17.27 4.34
CA VAL A 186 22.50 16.20 5.07
C VAL A 186 22.42 16.54 6.56
N ALA A 187 21.20 16.55 7.10
CA ALA A 187 20.95 16.82 8.50
C ALA A 187 21.67 15.80 9.41
N LYS A 188 22.11 16.23 10.60
CA LYS A 188 22.87 15.42 11.57
C LYS A 188 22.19 14.07 11.87
N LYS A 189 20.86 14.06 12.03
CA LYS A 189 20.08 12.84 12.31
C LYS A 189 20.11 11.86 11.14
N ASN A 190 19.88 12.35 9.92
CA ASN A 190 19.91 11.54 8.69
C ASN A 190 21.31 10.98 8.44
N ARG A 191 22.36 11.78 8.67
CA ARG A 191 23.76 11.33 8.56
C ARG A 191 24.06 10.20 9.55
N ALA A 192 23.65 10.34 10.80
CA ALA A 192 23.82 9.28 11.81
C ALA A 192 23.05 8.00 11.43
N ALA A 193 21.82 8.14 10.92
CA ALA A 193 21.02 7.02 10.44
C ALA A 193 21.75 6.29 9.30
N LEU A 194 22.21 7.02 8.28
CA LEU A 194 23.00 6.46 7.16
C LEU A 194 24.23 5.68 7.63
N TYR A 195 25.03 6.24 8.55
CA TYR A 195 26.21 5.53 9.07
C TYR A 195 25.85 4.24 9.82
N SER A 196 24.71 4.19 10.51
CA SER A 196 24.25 2.97 11.20
C SER A 196 23.75 1.86 10.24
N MET A 197 23.54 2.20 8.97
CA MET A 197 23.04 1.31 7.92
C MET A 197 24.17 0.69 7.09
N ILE A 198 25.44 0.95 7.38
CA ILE A 198 26.55 0.28 6.68
C ILE A 198 26.49 -1.24 6.99
N LYS A 199 26.58 -2.07 5.94
CA LYS A 199 26.78 -3.53 5.99
C LYS A 199 28.13 -3.88 6.60
#